data_AF-A0A2V2GRJ9-F1
#
_entry.id   AF-A0A2V2GRJ9-F1
#
_cell.length_a   1.000
_cell.length_b   1.000
_cell.length_c   1.000
_cell.angle_alpha   90.00
_cell.angle_beta   90.00
_cell.angle_gamma   90.00
#
_symmetry.space_group_name_H-M   'P 1'
#
loop_
_entity.id
_entity.type
_entity.pdbx_description
1 polymer ?
#
loop_
_entity_poly.entity_id
_entity_poly.type
_entity_poly.pdbx_seq_one_letter_code
_entity_poly.pdbx_strand_id
1 'polypeptide(L)'
;MSLVGRYTTPTHIFTVPFDTGTISMMAVIYKQGGNVVLVKDLEDCTLGDKTVSCTLTEEETSLFKPNPQVQIQLRVGIGNARLNSNILNVSVADVLKDGLLDDIAGGDTK
;
A
#
# COMPACT_ATOMS: atom_id res chain seq x y z
N MET A 1 9.45 25.50 -5.82
CA MET A 1 8.04 25.13 -6.08
C MET A 1 8.02 23.63 -6.35
N SER A 2 8.09 22.81 -5.31
CA SER A 2 8.27 21.36 -5.48
C SER A 2 6.98 20.74 -5.97
N LEU A 3 7.01 20.28 -7.22
CA LEU A 3 6.04 19.36 -7.78
C LEU A 3 6.28 17.99 -7.11
N VAL A 4 5.82 17.85 -5.86
CA VAL A 4 5.76 16.53 -5.22
C VAL A 4 4.76 15.69 -6.01
N GLY A 5 5.20 14.54 -6.49
CA GLY A 5 4.50 13.69 -7.46
C GLY A 5 3.05 13.41 -7.05
N ARG A 6 2.12 13.90 -7.85
CA ARG A 6 0.66 13.71 -7.69
C ARG A 6 0.16 12.48 -8.47
N TYR A 7 1.09 11.68 -8.99
CA TYR A 7 0.91 10.80 -10.15
C TYR A 7 1.80 9.54 -10.02
N THR A 8 1.88 8.96 -8.83
CA THR A 8 2.64 7.71 -8.62
C THR A 8 1.67 6.54 -8.44
N THR A 9 2.07 5.37 -8.91
CA THR A 9 1.34 4.10 -8.74
C THR A 9 2.08 3.17 -7.79
N PRO A 10 2.16 3.49 -6.48
CA PRO A 10 2.90 2.67 -5.54
C PRO A 10 2.26 1.29 -5.39
N THR A 11 3.09 0.25 -5.37
CA THR A 11 2.65 -1.14 -5.14
C THR A 11 2.95 -1.53 -3.70
N HIS A 12 1.91 -1.83 -2.93
CA HIS A 12 2.00 -2.24 -1.54
C HIS A 12 1.97 -3.76 -1.43
N ILE A 13 3.02 -4.35 -0.87
CA ILE A 13 3.15 -5.80 -0.75
C ILE A 13 3.05 -6.20 0.73
N PHE A 14 2.02 -6.96 1.09
CA PHE A 14 1.80 -7.51 2.42
C PHE A 14 2.11 -9.00 2.42
N THR A 15 3.06 -9.42 3.25
CA THR A 15 3.35 -10.85 3.43
C THR A 15 2.50 -11.38 4.56
N VAL A 16 1.75 -12.45 4.29
CA VAL A 16 0.88 -13.12 5.27
C VAL A 16 1.47 -14.48 5.64
N PRO A 17 1.37 -14.92 6.91
CA PRO A 17 1.92 -16.21 7.34
C PRO A 17 1.03 -17.42 6.97
N PHE A 18 0.08 -17.25 6.04
CA PHE A 18 -0.89 -18.27 5.61
C PHE A 18 -1.11 -18.17 4.10
N ASP A 19 -1.65 -19.24 3.50
CA ASP A 19 -1.91 -19.30 2.08
C ASP A 19 -3.07 -18.38 1.69
N THR A 20 -2.80 -17.48 0.74
CA THR A 20 -3.78 -16.49 0.28
C THR A 20 -4.99 -17.14 -0.40
N GLY A 21 -4.83 -18.35 -0.97
CA GLY A 21 -5.92 -19.12 -1.57
C GLY A 21 -7.02 -19.54 -0.58
N THR A 22 -6.77 -19.44 0.73
CA THR A 22 -7.78 -19.69 1.77
C THR A 22 -8.57 -18.43 2.16
N ILE A 23 -8.12 -17.25 1.69
CA ILE A 23 -8.76 -15.96 1.96
C ILE A 23 -10.08 -15.91 1.20
N SER A 24 -11.19 -15.87 1.94
CA SER A 24 -12.53 -15.69 1.38
C SER A 24 -12.86 -14.21 1.17
N MET A 25 -12.30 -13.32 1.99
CA MET A 25 -12.50 -11.87 1.89
C MET A 25 -11.25 -11.13 2.32
N MET A 26 -10.92 -10.03 1.65
CA MET A 26 -9.83 -9.16 2.06
C MET A 26 -10.24 -7.71 1.91
N ALA A 27 -9.77 -6.86 2.83
CA ALA A 27 -9.87 -5.42 2.70
C ALA A 27 -8.63 -4.74 3.27
N VAL A 28 -7.95 -3.93 2.47
CA VAL A 28 -6.88 -3.02 2.90
C VAL A 28 -7.48 -1.65 3.10
N ILE A 29 -7.52 -1.21 4.35
CA ILE A 29 -8.09 0.07 4.73
C ILE A 29 -6.96 1.07 4.90
N TYR A 30 -7.02 2.14 4.14
CA TYR A 30 -6.11 3.28 4.25
C TYR A 30 -6.82 4.40 4.98
N LYS A 31 -6.27 4.81 6.12
CA LYS A 31 -6.82 5.82 7.00
C LYS A 31 -5.80 6.92 7.20
N GLN A 32 -6.19 8.18 6.99
CA GLN A 32 -5.29 9.32 7.17
C GLN A 32 -5.98 10.37 8.04
N GLY A 33 -5.24 10.88 9.04
CA GLY A 33 -5.74 11.96 9.91
C GLY A 33 -7.07 11.62 10.60
N GLY A 34 -7.33 10.34 10.88
CA GLY A 34 -8.58 9.90 11.50
C GLY A 34 -9.69 9.47 10.53
N ASN A 35 -9.54 9.68 9.22
CA ASN A 35 -10.57 9.38 8.21
C ASN A 35 -10.11 8.28 7.25
N VAL A 36 -11.02 7.37 6.87
CA VAL A 36 -10.74 6.36 5.84
C VAL A 36 -10.73 7.09 4.49
N VAL A 37 -9.59 7.05 3.80
CA VAL A 37 -9.39 7.72 2.52
C VAL A 37 -9.55 6.76 1.34
N LEU A 38 -9.18 5.49 1.54
CA LEU A 38 -9.26 4.47 0.52
C LEU A 38 -9.49 3.10 1.16
N VAL A 39 -10.23 2.25 0.47
CA VAL A 39 -10.36 0.83 0.81
C VAL A 39 -10.12 0.04 -0.46
N LYS A 40 -9.16 -0.89 -0.43
CA LYS A 40 -8.94 -1.87 -1.48
C LYS A 40 -9.46 -3.22 -1.03
N ASP A 41 -10.13 -3.94 -1.89
CA ASP A 41 -10.62 -5.29 -1.65
C ASP A 41 -9.71 -6.33 -2.33
N LEU A 42 -10.11 -7.59 -2.28
CA LEU A 42 -9.39 -8.68 -2.93
C LEU A 42 -9.41 -8.59 -4.46
N GLU A 43 -10.43 -8.00 -5.07
CA GLU A 43 -10.56 -7.97 -6.54
C GLU A 43 -9.57 -6.98 -7.14
N ASP A 44 -9.24 -5.94 -6.38
CA ASP A 44 -8.26 -4.94 -6.76
C ASP A 44 -6.80 -5.35 -6.43
N CYS A 45 -6.62 -6.32 -5.54
CA CYS A 45 -5.30 -6.79 -5.13
C CYS A 45 -4.92 -8.12 -5.81
N THR A 46 -3.65 -8.24 -6.16
CA THR A 46 -3.09 -9.50 -6.66
C THR A 46 -2.63 -10.37 -5.48
N LEU A 47 -3.13 -11.61 -5.44
CA LEU A 47 -2.77 -12.60 -4.44
C LEU A 47 -1.70 -13.54 -5.03
N GLY A 48 -0.50 -13.52 -4.47
CA GLY A 48 0.51 -14.58 -4.64
C GLY A 48 0.40 -15.62 -3.54
N ASP A 49 1.24 -16.65 -3.51
CA ASP A 49 1.12 -17.79 -2.58
C ASP A 49 0.96 -17.37 -1.10
N LYS A 50 1.79 -16.41 -0.65
CA LYS A 50 1.79 -15.89 0.73
C LYS A 50 1.94 -14.37 0.79
N THR A 51 1.68 -13.72 -0.33
CA THR A 51 1.88 -12.28 -0.50
C THR A 51 0.67 -11.66 -1.16
N VAL A 52 0.30 -10.49 -0.70
CA VAL A 52 -0.79 -9.70 -1.25
C VAL A 52 -0.17 -8.43 -1.79
N SER A 53 -0.25 -8.20 -3.09
CA SER A 53 0.21 -6.96 -3.72
C SER A 53 -0.99 -6.15 -4.16
N CYS A 54 -1.15 -4.95 -3.60
CA CYS A 54 -2.18 -3.99 -4.01
C CYS A 54 -1.49 -2.80 -4.66
N THR A 55 -1.86 -2.50 -5.91
CA THR A 55 -1.32 -1.35 -6.63
C THR A 55 -2.29 -0.19 -6.51
N LEU A 56 -1.81 0.96 -6.05
CA LEU A 56 -2.62 2.16 -6.03
C LEU A 56 -2.55 2.85 -7.38
N THR A 57 -3.67 3.41 -7.82
CA THR A 57 -3.70 4.26 -9.01
C THR A 57 -3.32 5.70 -8.69
N GLU A 58 -3.04 6.50 -9.71
CA GLU A 58 -2.72 7.93 -9.56
C GLU A 58 -3.89 8.70 -8.96
N GLU A 59 -5.13 8.39 -9.39
CA GLU A 59 -6.36 9.02 -8.88
C GLU A 59 -6.54 8.75 -7.39
N GLU A 60 -6.29 7.52 -6.97
CA GLU A 60 -6.34 7.12 -5.56
C GLU A 60 -5.22 7.77 -4.76
N THR A 61 -4.00 7.79 -5.29
CA THR A 61 -2.85 8.45 -4.65
C THR A 61 -3.09 9.94 -4.46
N SER A 62 -3.82 10.57 -5.39
CA SER A 62 -4.22 11.97 -5.27
C SER A 62 -5.22 12.24 -4.12
N LEU A 63 -5.91 11.22 -3.60
CA LEU A 63 -6.77 11.37 -2.42
C LEU A 63 -5.95 11.50 -1.12
N PHE A 64 -4.71 11.03 -1.13
CA PHE A 64 -3.83 11.08 0.03
C PHE A 64 -3.20 12.47 0.16
N LYS A 65 -3.16 12.97 1.39
CA LYS A 65 -2.46 14.22 1.70
C LYS A 65 -0.98 13.96 2.00
N PRO A 66 -0.05 14.86 1.62
CA PRO A 66 1.36 14.72 1.97
C PRO A 66 1.63 14.80 3.49
N ASN A 67 0.73 15.43 4.24
CA ASN A 67 0.64 15.41 5.70
C ASN A 67 -0.81 15.11 6.09
N PRO A 68 -1.14 14.22 7.04
CA PRO A 68 -0.31 13.44 8.00
C PRO A 68 0.01 11.98 7.55
N GLN A 69 0.60 11.17 8.45
CA GLN A 69 0.88 9.75 8.24
C GLN A 69 -0.37 8.97 7.79
N VAL A 70 -0.17 8.00 6.90
CA VAL A 70 -1.20 7.07 6.45
C VAL A 70 -1.14 5.80 7.29
N GLN A 71 -2.26 5.44 7.88
CA GLN A 71 -2.47 4.21 8.62
C GLN A 71 -3.08 3.17 7.69
N ILE A 72 -2.41 2.04 7.54
CA ILE A 72 -2.81 0.96 6.65
C ILE A 72 -3.16 -0.24 7.51
N GLN A 73 -4.38 -0.75 7.34
CA GLN A 73 -4.84 -1.94 8.04
C GLN A 73 -5.32 -2.98 7.04
N LEU A 74 -4.58 -4.08 6.92
CA LEU A 74 -5.01 -5.25 6.18
C LEU A 74 -5.97 -6.09 7.02
N ARG A 75 -7.15 -6.37 6.50
CA ARG A 75 -8.13 -7.30 7.06
C ARG A 75 -8.31 -8.45 6.10
N VAL A 76 -8.32 -9.66 6.65
CA VAL A 76 -8.49 -10.91 5.91
C VAL A 76 -9.53 -11.77 6.61
N GLY A 77 -10.45 -12.34 5.85
CA GLY A 77 -11.42 -13.31 6.28
C GLY A 77 -11.06 -14.66 5.67
N ILE A 78 -10.86 -15.67 6.51
CA ILE A 78 -10.51 -17.04 6.11
C ILE A 78 -11.64 -17.94 6.62
N GLY A 79 -12.54 -18.38 5.74
CA GLY A 79 -13.74 -19.11 6.12
C GLY A 79 -14.60 -18.33 7.11
N ASN A 80 -14.69 -18.78 8.36
CA ASN A 80 -15.43 -18.10 9.44
C ASN A 80 -14.54 -17.25 10.36
N ALA A 81 -13.21 -17.29 10.18
CA ALA A 81 -12.27 -16.50 10.97
C ALA A 81 -12.06 -15.12 10.33
N ARG A 82 -11.98 -14.08 11.15
CA ARG A 82 -11.63 -12.72 10.74
C ARG A 82 -10.34 -12.33 11.42
N LEU A 83 -9.35 -11.99 10.61
CA LEU A 83 -8.00 -11.63 11.02
C LEU A 83 -7.76 -10.18 10.61
N ASN A 84 -7.15 -9.43 11.52
CA ASN A 84 -6.76 -8.06 11.30
C ASN A 84 -5.25 -7.98 11.49
N SER A 85 -4.57 -7.36 10.54
CA SER A 85 -3.15 -7.07 10.65
C SER A 85 -2.93 -5.88 11.58
N ASN A 86 -1.69 -5.72 12.04
CA ASN A 86 -1.28 -4.51 12.72
C ASN A 86 -1.51 -3.28 11.83
N ILE A 87 -1.78 -2.14 12.47
CA ILE A 87 -1.91 -0.87 11.75
C ILE A 87 -0.49 -0.44 11.39
N LEU A 88 -0.17 -0.40 10.10
CA LEU A 88 1.10 0.10 9.61
C LEU A 88 0.98 1.61 9.42
N ASN A 89 1.87 2.38 10.05
CA ASN A 89 1.97 3.81 9.86
C ASN A 89 3.05 4.10 8.82
N VAL A 90 2.64 4.53 7.63
CA VAL A 90 3.54 4.87 6.53
C VAL A 90 3.46 6.37 6.27
N SER A 91 4.62 7.03 6.16
CA SER A 91 4.69 8.44 5.78
C SER A 91 4.70 8.55 4.26
N VAL A 92 3.79 9.34 3.68
CA VAL A 92 3.72 9.58 2.22
C VAL A 92 5.05 10.13 1.69
N ALA A 93 5.75 10.93 2.51
CA ALA A 93 7.09 11.45 2.20
C ALA A 93 8.19 10.37 2.13
N ASP A 94 8.04 9.22 2.79
CA ASP A 94 9.00 8.11 2.76
C ASP A 94 8.77 7.23 1.52
N VAL A 95 7.50 6.95 1.20
CA VAL A 95 7.10 6.21 -0.01
C VAL A 95 7.44 6.96 -1.31
N LEU A 96 7.37 8.29 -1.29
CA LEU A 96 7.67 9.14 -2.46
C LEU A 96 9.18 9.37 -2.68
N LYS A 97 10.06 8.91 -1.77
CA LYS A 97 11.51 9.08 -1.93
C LYS A 97 12.14 8.02 -2.84
N ASP A 98 11.43 6.92 -3.10
CA ASP A 98 11.89 5.82 -3.97
C ASP A 98 11.31 5.90 -5.40
N GLY A 99 10.40 6.84 -5.65
CA GLY A 99 9.80 7.08 -6.98
C GLY A 99 10.65 7.92 -7.94
N LEU A 100 11.83 8.38 -7.51
CA LEU A 100 12.80 9.03 -8.39
C LEU A 100 13.77 7.96 -8.94
N LEU A 101 13.26 7.08 -9.80
CA LEU A 101 14.09 6.24 -10.67
C LEU A 101 14.68 7.07 -11.84
N ASP A 102 15.24 8.24 -11.53
CA ASP A 102 16.06 9.03 -12.46
C ASP A 102 17.42 9.40 -11.84
N ASP A 103 17.84 8.71 -10.77
CA ASP A 103 19.22 8.86 -10.24
C ASP A 103 19.78 7.56 -9.64
N ILE A 104 19.45 6.40 -10.22
CA ILE A 104 20.23 5.17 -10.03
C ILE A 104 20.87 4.73 -11.35
N ALA A 105 21.50 5.68 -12.04
CA ALA A 105 22.48 5.39 -13.05
C ALA A 105 23.84 5.92 -12.58
N GLY A 106 24.60 5.04 -11.91
CA GLY A 106 26.07 5.15 -11.90
C GLY A 106 26.72 5.35 -10.53
N GLY A 107 26.59 4.35 -9.66
CA GLY A 107 27.66 4.09 -8.70
C GLY A 107 28.90 3.55 -9.43
N ASP A 108 30.05 4.16 -9.13
CA ASP A 108 31.42 3.67 -9.24
C ASP A 108 31.93 3.07 -10.56
N THR A 109 32.82 3.81 -11.25
CA THR A 109 34.08 3.21 -11.71
C THR A 109 35.22 4.23 -11.85
N LYS A 110 36.25 4.05 -11.01
CA LYS A 110 37.65 4.53 -11.07
C LYS A 110 37.99 5.92 -10.51
#